data_AF-A0A2D4MGI1-F1
#
_entry.id   AF-A0A2D4MGI1-F1
#
_cell.length_a   1.000
_cell.length_b   1.000
_cell.length_c   1.000
_cell.angle_alpha   90.00
_cell.angle_beta   90.00
_cell.angle_gamma   90.00
#
_symmetry.space_group_name_H-M   'P 1'
#
loop_
_entity.id
_entity.type
_entity.pdbx_description
1 polymer ?
#
loop_
_entity_poly.entity_id
_entity_poly.type
_entity_poly.pdbx_seq_one_letter_code
_entity_poly.pdbx_strand_id
1 'polypeptide(L)'
;QTTGCESLLVRWDHGGRRAVLLTYLAPCHVTTALPELLDVIAAVAVEIPWLVVMGDFNLPSVGDASGEVREFRASMTALDLTQVIQGPTHRGGNTLDLIYVSG
;
A
#
# COMPACT_ATOMS: atom_id res chain seq x y z
N GLN A 1 10.82 17.44 3.43
CA GLN A 1 10.32 16.95 4.74
C GLN A 1 9.12 16.10 4.39
N THR A 2 9.21 14.78 4.56
CA THR A 2 8.19 13.81 4.13
C THR A 2 6.91 14.05 4.94
N THR A 3 5.96 14.77 4.36
CA THR A 3 4.71 15.15 5.02
C THR A 3 3.76 13.96 5.01
N GLY A 4 3.99 13.01 5.93
CA GLY A 4 3.00 12.03 6.36
C GLY A 4 3.00 10.67 5.67
N CYS A 5 3.92 10.39 4.74
CA CYS A 5 4.13 9.04 4.20
C CYS A 5 5.62 8.69 4.23
N GLU A 6 5.94 7.52 4.74
CA GLU A 6 7.28 6.95 4.75
C GLU A 6 7.25 5.59 4.05
N SER A 7 8.23 5.31 3.20
CA SER A 7 8.31 4.03 2.50
C SER A 7 9.75 3.57 2.35
N LEU A 8 9.98 2.28 2.57
CA LEU A 8 11.27 1.62 2.44
C LEU A 8 11.14 0.41 1.53
N LEU A 9 11.94 0.40 0.46
CA LEU A 9 12.03 -0.73 -0.46
C LEU A 9 13.19 -1.65 -0.08
N VAL A 10 12.89 -2.91 0.24
CA VAL A 10 13.89 -3.94 0.56
C VAL A 10 13.90 -4.99 -0.55
N ARG A 11 15.03 -5.10 -1.26
CA ARG A 11 15.28 -6.10 -2.31
C ARG A 11 16.19 -7.20 -1.76
N TRP A 12 15.90 -8.47 -2.05
CA TRP A 12 16.66 -9.59 -1.46
C TRP A 12 17.08 -10.72 -2.43
N ASP A 13 16.85 -10.60 -3.74
CA ASP A 13 17.30 -11.60 -4.72
C ASP A 13 18.35 -11.07 -5.70
N HIS A 14 19.13 -12.00 -6.27
CA HIS A 14 20.11 -11.67 -7.31
C HIS A 14 19.37 -11.33 -8.60
N GLY A 15 19.24 -10.03 -8.88
CA GLY A 15 18.46 -9.50 -10.00
C GLY A 15 17.34 -8.54 -9.61
N GLY A 16 17.08 -8.34 -8.30
CA GLY A 16 16.12 -7.35 -7.81
C GLY A 16 14.67 -7.61 -8.23
N ARG A 17 14.34 -8.87 -8.57
CA ARG A 17 13.00 -9.27 -9.04
C ARG A 17 12.05 -9.52 -7.88
N ARG A 18 12.54 -9.57 -6.64
CA ARG A 18 11.75 -9.72 -5.41
C ARG A 18 12.01 -8.59 -4.44
N ALA A 19 10.92 -7.97 -3.97
CA ALA A 19 11.02 -6.92 -2.99
C ALA A 19 9.79 -6.80 -2.09
N VAL A 20 9.99 -6.12 -0.97
CA VAL A 20 8.95 -5.64 -0.08
C VAL A 20 9.05 -4.14 -0.04
N LEU A 21 7.94 -3.47 -0.34
CA LEU A 21 7.74 -2.06 -0.05
C LEU A 21 7.02 -1.97 1.30
N LEU A 22 7.75 -1.55 2.33
CA LEU A 22 7.20 -1.29 3.65
C LEU A 22 6.76 0.16 3.75
N THR A 23 5.50 0.41 4.05
CA THR A 23 4.90 1.75 4.04
C THR A 23 4.26 2.11 5.38
N TYR A 24 4.41 3.36 5.81
CA TYR A 24 3.61 3.95 6.86
C TYR A 24 2.95 5.23 6.34
N LEU A 25 1.62 5.27 6.36
CA LEU A 25 0.83 6.44 5.98
C LEU A 25 0.15 7.01 7.22
N ALA A 26 0.52 8.23 7.60
CA ALA A 26 0.00 8.88 8.79
C ALA A 26 -1.49 9.24 8.61
N PRO A 27 -2.35 9.01 9.63
CA PRO A 27 -3.80 9.16 9.50
C PRO A 27 -4.25 10.58 9.10
N CYS A 28 -3.52 11.61 9.54
CA CYS A 28 -3.85 13.01 9.25
C CYS A 28 -3.40 13.47 7.84
N HIS A 29 -2.65 12.65 7.12
CA HIS A 29 -2.03 13.03 5.84
C HIS A 29 -2.48 12.16 4.66
N VAL A 30 -3.43 11.25 4.89
CA VAL A 30 -3.94 10.32 3.88
C VAL A 30 -4.26 11.06 2.57
N THR A 31 -5.11 12.08 2.60
CA THR A 31 -5.52 12.81 1.39
C THR A 31 -4.34 13.50 0.67
N THR A 32 -3.35 14.01 1.40
CA THR A 32 -2.22 14.75 0.79
C THR A 32 -1.10 13.86 0.31
N ALA A 33 -0.89 12.71 0.96
CA ALA A 33 0.25 11.82 0.69
C ALA A 33 -0.13 10.60 -0.15
N LEU A 34 -1.42 10.29 -0.29
CA LEU A 34 -1.88 9.16 -1.10
C LEU A 34 -1.44 9.24 -2.56
N PRO A 35 -1.55 10.37 -3.28
CA PRO A 35 -1.14 10.43 -4.69
C PRO A 35 0.35 10.07 -4.88
N GLU A 36 1.22 10.64 -4.04
CA GLU A 36 2.66 10.36 -4.08
C GLU A 36 2.96 8.89 -3.74
N LEU A 37 2.26 8.32 -2.75
CA LEU A 37 2.39 6.90 -2.43
C LEU A 37 1.98 6.00 -3.59
N LEU A 38 0.90 6.33 -4.30
CA LEU A 38 0.44 5.56 -5.46
C LEU A 38 1.45 5.63 -6.60
N ASP A 39 2.05 6.78 -6.85
CA ASP A 39 3.12 6.93 -7.85
C ASP A 39 4.34 6.05 -7.50
N VAL A 40 4.73 6.01 -6.22
CA VAL A 40 5.83 5.13 -5.75
C VAL A 40 5.47 3.67 -5.95
N ILE A 41 4.27 3.23 -5.55
CA ILE A 41 3.83 1.84 -5.70
C ILE A 41 3.80 1.46 -7.18
N ALA A 42 3.26 2.32 -8.06
CA ALA A 42 3.21 2.07 -9.49
C ALA A 42 4.60 1.93 -10.11
N ALA A 43 5.53 2.83 -9.77
CA ALA A 43 6.90 2.77 -10.26
C ALA A 43 7.60 1.47 -9.84
N VAL A 44 7.43 1.06 -8.58
CA VAL A 44 8.04 -0.16 -8.04
C VAL A 44 7.38 -1.42 -8.63
N ALA A 45 6.06 -1.45 -8.79
CA ALA A 45 5.34 -2.60 -9.33
C ALA A 45 5.71 -2.90 -10.80
N VAL A 46 5.98 -1.86 -11.60
CA VAL A 46 6.45 -2.03 -12.98
C VAL A 46 7.89 -2.59 -13.03
N GLU A 47 8.74 -2.21 -12.09
CA GLU A 47 10.14 -2.66 -12.06
C GLU A 47 10.30 -4.07 -11.46
N ILE A 48 9.45 -4.45 -10.50
CA ILE A 48 9.64 -5.63 -9.64
C ILE A 48 8.49 -6.63 -9.82
N PRO A 49 8.72 -7.75 -10.54
CA PRO A 49 7.67 -8.74 -10.82
C PRO A 49 7.09 -9.42 -9.58
N TRP A 50 7.89 -9.60 -8.51
CA TRP A 50 7.46 -10.23 -7.26
C TRP A 50 7.48 -9.22 -6.13
N LEU A 51 6.49 -8.33 -6.13
CA LEU A 51 6.36 -7.26 -5.15
C LEU A 51 5.38 -7.64 -4.06
N VAL A 52 5.78 -7.39 -2.81
CA VAL A 52 4.88 -7.32 -1.66
C VAL A 52 4.82 -5.86 -1.21
N VAL A 53 3.61 -5.30 -1.11
CA VAL A 53 3.39 -3.98 -0.51
C VAL A 53 2.72 -4.21 0.85
N MET A 54 3.33 -3.75 1.93
CA MET A 54 2.78 -3.96 3.27
C MET A 54 3.03 -2.79 4.21
N GLY A 55 2.19 -2.67 5.23
CA GLY A 55 2.37 -1.68 6.27
C GLY A 55 1.06 -1.15 6.85
N ASP A 56 1.15 -0.08 7.63
CA ASP A 56 0.00 0.61 8.21
C ASP A 56 -0.36 1.80 7.32
N PHE A 57 -1.51 1.69 6.66
CA PHE A 57 -1.97 2.70 5.70
C PHE A 57 -2.90 3.72 6.35
N ASN A 58 -3.41 3.46 7.56
CA ASN A 58 -4.49 4.24 8.17
C ASN A 58 -5.69 4.52 7.22
N LEU A 59 -5.85 3.68 6.19
CA LEU A 59 -6.89 3.72 5.18
C LEU A 59 -7.78 2.49 5.37
N PRO A 60 -9.08 2.65 5.67
CA PRO A 60 -9.95 1.50 5.88
C PRO A 60 -10.15 0.74 4.57
N SER A 61 -9.68 -0.52 4.52
CA SER A 61 -9.83 -1.37 3.33
C SER A 61 -11.20 -2.06 3.20
N VAL A 62 -12.13 -1.83 4.14
CA VAL A 62 -13.50 -2.38 4.12
C VAL A 62 -14.51 -1.30 4.58
N GLY A 63 -15.65 -1.16 3.91
CA GLY A 63 -16.74 -0.21 4.26
C GLY A 63 -17.06 0.86 3.20
N ASP A 64 -18.08 1.69 3.47
CA ASP A 64 -18.51 2.84 2.62
C ASP A 64 -17.36 3.85 2.48
N ALA A 65 -16.65 3.67 1.36
CA ALA A 65 -15.31 4.19 1.14
C ALA A 65 -15.30 5.67 0.77
N SER A 66 -14.46 6.44 1.46
CA SER A 66 -14.05 7.77 1.00
C SER A 66 -13.41 7.70 -0.40
N GLY A 67 -13.26 8.86 -1.07
CA GLY A 67 -12.67 8.91 -2.42
C GLY A 67 -11.28 8.26 -2.46
N GLU A 68 -10.49 8.50 -1.42
CA GLU A 68 -9.13 7.98 -1.23
C GLU A 68 -9.10 6.45 -1.16
N VAL A 69 -10.02 5.84 -0.41
CA VAL A 69 -10.09 4.38 -0.29
C VAL A 69 -10.45 3.74 -1.63
N ARG A 70 -11.35 4.37 -2.40
CA ARG A 70 -11.73 3.89 -3.73
C ARG A 70 -10.56 4.01 -4.71
N GLU A 71 -9.88 5.15 -4.70
CA GLU A 71 -8.71 5.40 -5.54
C GLU A 71 -7.59 4.41 -5.22
N PHE A 72 -7.25 4.24 -3.94
CA PHE A 72 -6.23 3.29 -3.51
C PHE A 72 -6.52 1.87 -4.01
N ARG A 73 -7.75 1.36 -3.81
CA ARG A 73 -8.14 0.02 -4.29
C ARG A 73 -8.14 -0.10 -5.81
N ALA A 74 -8.59 0.94 -6.51
CA ALA A 74 -8.59 0.97 -7.97
C ALA A 74 -7.15 0.89 -8.49
N SER A 75 -6.22 1.63 -7.88
CA SER A 75 -4.81 1.60 -8.22
C SER A 75 -4.16 0.25 -7.94
N MET A 76 -4.43 -0.39 -6.79
CA MET A 76 -3.93 -1.74 -6.51
C MET A 76 -4.45 -2.75 -7.54
N THR A 77 -5.74 -2.69 -7.88
CA THR A 77 -6.33 -3.54 -8.93
C THR A 77 -5.67 -3.30 -10.29
N ALA A 78 -5.43 -2.05 -10.66
CA ALA A 78 -4.80 -1.68 -11.93
C ALA A 78 -3.35 -2.16 -12.04
N LEU A 79 -2.66 -2.31 -10.91
CA LEU A 79 -1.29 -2.82 -10.81
C LEU A 79 -1.23 -4.34 -10.59
N ASP A 80 -2.35 -5.05 -10.69
CA ASP A 80 -2.48 -6.49 -10.43
C ASP A 80 -1.96 -6.89 -9.03
N LEU A 81 -2.18 -6.00 -8.04
CA LEU A 81 -1.85 -6.21 -6.64
C LEU A 81 -3.10 -6.68 -5.88
N THR A 82 -3.04 -7.86 -5.27
CA THR A 82 -4.16 -8.48 -4.55
C THR A 82 -3.99 -8.37 -3.04
N GLN A 83 -5.03 -7.89 -2.35
CA GLN A 83 -5.05 -7.80 -0.89
C GLN A 83 -5.17 -9.19 -0.24
N VAL A 84 -4.26 -9.51 0.68
CA VAL A 84 -4.24 -10.80 1.40
C VAL A 84 -5.00 -10.74 2.73
N ILE A 85 -5.00 -9.59 3.40
CA ILE A 85 -5.66 -9.40 4.70
C ILE A 85 -7.16 -9.20 4.51
N GLN A 86 -7.99 -9.99 5.17
CA GLN A 86 -9.47 -9.93 5.05
C GLN A 86 -10.18 -9.54 6.35
N GLY A 87 -9.46 -9.52 7.49
CA GLY A 87 -10.01 -9.24 8.81
C GLY A 87 -9.49 -7.95 9.44
N PRO A 88 -10.06 -7.53 10.59
CA PRO A 88 -9.57 -6.38 11.33
C PRO A 88 -8.11 -6.55 11.76
N THR A 89 -7.34 -5.50 11.62
CA THR A 89 -5.94 -5.42 12.09
C THR A 89 -5.79 -4.44 13.24
N HIS A 90 -6.74 -3.51 13.38
CA HIS A 90 -6.81 -2.57 14.49
C HIS A 90 -7.88 -2.99 15.52
N ARG A 91 -7.64 -2.67 16.81
CA ARG A 91 -8.55 -3.00 17.93
C ARG A 91 -9.97 -2.45 17.75
N GLY A 92 -10.14 -1.39 16.97
CA GLY A 92 -11.44 -0.81 16.64
C GLY A 92 -12.26 -1.56 15.58
N GLY A 93 -11.80 -2.71 15.09
CA GLY A 93 -12.50 -3.49 14.05
C GLY A 93 -12.16 -3.07 12.62
N ASN A 94 -11.29 -2.08 12.44
CA ASN A 94 -10.84 -1.63 11.12
C ASN A 94 -9.67 -2.46 10.60
N THR A 95 -9.58 -2.58 9.28
CA THR A 95 -8.42 -3.14 8.58
C THR A 95 -7.60 -1.97 8.04
N LEU A 96 -6.53 -1.62 8.75
CA LEU A 96 -5.64 -0.48 8.48
C LEU A 96 -4.23 -0.93 8.09
N ASP A 97 -3.74 -1.99 8.74
CA ASP A 97 -2.58 -2.74 8.26
C ASP A 97 -2.96 -3.60 7.06
N LEU A 98 -2.30 -3.38 5.94
CA LEU A 98 -2.60 -4.05 4.67
C LEU A 98 -1.38 -4.81 4.16
N ILE A 99 -1.65 -5.89 3.43
CA ILE A 99 -0.66 -6.64 2.65
C ILE A 99 -1.26 -6.86 1.26
N TYR A 100 -0.52 -6.43 0.25
CA TYR A 100 -0.80 -6.68 -1.16
C TYR A 100 0.36 -7.46 -1.78
N VAL A 101 0.04 -8.37 -2.68
CA VAL A 101 1.01 -9.17 -3.42
C VAL A 101 0.73 -9.08 -4.92
N SER A 102 1.78 -9.07 -5.72
CA SER A 102 1.68 -9.19 -7.18
C SER A 102 1.00 -10.50 -7.58
N GLY A 103 0.11 -10.42 -8.58
CA GLY A 103 -0.56 -11.55 -9.24
C GLY A 103 0.37 -12.49 -9.99
#